data_AF-A0A4U0WCN0-F1
#
_entry.id   AF-A0A4U0WCN0-F1
#
_cell.length_a   1.000
_cell.length_b   1.000
_cell.length_c   1.000
_cell.angle_alpha   90.00
_cell.angle_beta   90.00
_cell.angle_gamma   90.00
#
_symmetry.space_group_name_H-M   'P 1'
#
loop_
_entity.id
_entity.type
_entity.pdbx_description
1 polymer ?
#
loop_
_entity_poly.entity_id
_entity_poly.type
_entity_poly.pdbx_seq_one_letter_code
_entity_poly.pdbx_strand_id
1 'polypeptide(L)'
;MDAVYRLVERRGGMSKLGDLAQRAIHWNEFYVRAPILQEPRYPYVPLKRATALPSALREEAAELASHTRAKLPVCDAPVLRLLDGLHQLSLTAEMKWKSRVVSSAIGNVMYPLEYDLQVLMAEQANDTSDQEELSDSTLILNALAIASQIFLWVALRHGWVRCGLLELFARSPLHDIYLLMLMRALEKREAGMVWMRERYPNALVWMLFVGAASGFPDGPERVWFVERLRVMIGLTHLGRAEDFEEILRLFPWTDDFCKTACANIWLEATTSATPRGDGDSENTSPALSWRSRYGEDSSSWVKYFLCSRCFGIGNPGIVEV
;
A
#
# COMPACT_ATOMS: atom_id res chain seq x y z
N MET A 1 16.53 -17.02 -6.16
CA MET A 1 16.86 -16.61 -4.77
C MET A 1 17.67 -17.65 -4.00
N ASP A 2 17.48 -18.96 -4.21
CA ASP A 2 18.16 -20.01 -3.42
C ASP A 2 19.69 -19.96 -3.37
N ALA A 3 20.34 -19.52 -4.46
CA ALA A 3 21.79 -19.33 -4.47
C ALA A 3 22.24 -18.22 -3.49
N VAL A 4 21.48 -17.12 -3.40
CA VAL A 4 21.71 -16.05 -2.42
C VAL A 4 21.49 -16.62 -1.02
N TYR A 5 20.47 -17.46 -0.83
CA TYR A 5 20.21 -18.05 0.48
C TYR A 5 21.37 -18.89 1.00
N ARG A 6 21.85 -19.82 0.16
CA ARG A 6 23.02 -20.65 0.48
C ARG A 6 24.28 -19.82 0.73
N LEU A 7 24.45 -18.69 0.03
CA LEU A 7 25.60 -17.81 0.22
C LEU A 7 25.57 -17.12 1.60
N VAL A 8 24.40 -16.62 2.02
CA VAL A 8 24.22 -15.98 3.34
C VAL A 8 24.44 -17.02 4.45
N GLU A 9 23.88 -18.22 4.31
CA GLU A 9 24.08 -19.32 5.26
C GLU A 9 25.58 -19.69 5.37
N ARG A 10 26.29 -19.82 4.25
CA ARG A 10 27.75 -20.08 4.23
C ARG A 10 28.58 -18.96 4.86
N ARG A 11 28.08 -17.73 4.88
CA ARG A 11 28.71 -16.59 5.55
C ARG A 11 28.39 -16.51 7.05
N GLY A 12 27.66 -17.49 7.59
CA GLY A 12 27.27 -17.55 9.00
C GLY A 12 25.96 -16.82 9.32
N GLY A 13 25.13 -16.57 8.30
CA GLY A 13 23.82 -15.95 8.45
C GLY A 13 23.79 -14.43 8.26
N MET A 14 22.59 -13.86 8.27
CA MET A 14 22.33 -12.46 7.94
C MET A 14 23.07 -11.47 8.86
N SER A 15 23.16 -11.77 10.16
CA SER A 15 23.82 -10.91 11.17
C SER A 15 25.34 -10.77 11.02
N LYS A 16 25.96 -11.64 10.22
CA LYS A 16 27.40 -11.62 9.89
C LYS A 16 27.71 -10.72 8.70
N LEU A 17 26.71 -10.36 7.91
CA LEU A 17 26.88 -9.44 6.78
C LEU A 17 26.99 -7.99 7.27
N GLY A 18 27.60 -7.12 6.45
CA GLY A 18 27.57 -5.68 6.70
C GLY A 18 26.20 -5.08 6.41
N ASP A 19 25.88 -3.94 7.06
CA ASP A 19 24.57 -3.28 7.02
C ASP A 19 24.04 -3.06 5.59
N LEU A 20 24.90 -2.66 4.65
CA LEU A 20 24.51 -2.45 3.25
C LEU A 20 24.08 -3.76 2.57
N ALA A 21 24.83 -4.85 2.78
CA ALA A 21 24.51 -6.15 2.22
C ALA A 21 23.22 -6.71 2.84
N GLN A 22 23.00 -6.50 4.14
CA GLN A 22 21.75 -6.88 4.81
C GLN A 22 20.55 -6.15 4.19
N ARG A 23 20.65 -4.82 4.05
CA ARG A 23 19.60 -4.00 3.42
C ARG A 23 19.30 -4.43 1.99
N ALA A 24 20.34 -4.69 1.19
CA ALA A 24 20.17 -5.13 -0.18
C ALA A 24 19.45 -6.48 -0.26
N ILE A 25 19.85 -7.46 0.57
CA ILE A 25 19.21 -8.79 0.59
C ILE A 25 17.75 -8.69 1.06
N HIS A 26 17.47 -7.96 2.15
CA HIS A 26 16.09 -7.76 2.62
C HIS A 26 15.24 -7.09 1.54
N TRP A 27 15.72 -6.04 0.88
CA TRP A 27 14.94 -5.38 -0.18
C TRP A 27 14.66 -6.30 -1.38
N ASN A 28 15.64 -7.11 -1.79
CA ASN A 28 15.43 -8.11 -2.83
C ASN A 28 14.43 -9.19 -2.41
N GLU A 29 14.49 -9.62 -1.15
CA GLU A 29 13.56 -10.59 -0.60
C GLU A 29 12.14 -10.02 -0.57
N PHE A 30 11.97 -8.79 -0.08
CA PHE A 30 10.71 -8.08 -0.09
C PHE A 30 10.11 -8.04 -1.49
N TYR A 31 10.91 -7.70 -2.49
CA TYR A 31 10.45 -7.62 -3.87
C TYR A 31 10.01 -8.97 -4.45
N VAL A 32 10.68 -10.06 -4.08
CA VAL A 32 10.39 -11.42 -4.58
C VAL A 32 9.20 -12.05 -3.84
N ARG A 33 9.04 -11.76 -2.55
CA ARG A 33 8.03 -12.36 -1.67
C ARG A 33 6.70 -11.63 -1.69
N ALA A 34 6.73 -10.31 -1.86
CA ALA A 34 5.55 -9.45 -1.95
C ALA A 34 4.45 -9.98 -2.89
N PRO A 35 4.72 -10.30 -4.18
CA PRO A 35 3.68 -10.77 -5.11
C PRO A 35 2.96 -12.04 -4.68
N ILE A 36 3.66 -12.92 -3.98
CA ILE A 36 3.19 -14.25 -3.62
C ILE A 36 2.65 -14.31 -2.20
N LEU A 37 2.58 -13.17 -1.49
CA LEU A 37 2.10 -13.05 -0.11
C LEU A 37 2.72 -14.09 0.83
N GLN A 38 4.03 -14.27 0.70
CA GLN A 38 4.79 -15.13 1.57
C GLN A 38 5.63 -14.29 2.52
N GLU A 39 5.79 -14.79 3.74
CA GLU A 39 6.70 -14.19 4.70
C GLU A 39 8.14 -14.16 4.16
N PRO A 40 8.92 -13.12 4.50
CA PRO A 40 10.36 -13.14 4.26
C PRO A 40 10.99 -14.33 5.00
N ARG A 41 11.85 -15.09 4.31
CA ARG A 41 12.55 -16.25 4.87
C ARG A 41 13.60 -15.81 5.89
N TYR A 42 14.21 -14.64 5.71
CA TYR A 42 15.11 -14.10 6.72
C TYR A 42 14.36 -13.26 7.75
N PRO A 43 14.54 -13.52 9.05
CA PRO A 43 14.04 -12.61 10.06
C PRO A 43 14.73 -11.25 9.89
N TYR A 44 13.99 -10.18 10.18
CA TYR A 44 14.57 -8.85 10.18
C TYR A 44 15.72 -8.78 11.20
N VAL A 45 16.89 -8.31 10.74
CA VAL A 45 18.04 -8.06 11.62
C VAL A 45 18.22 -6.55 11.78
N PRO A 46 18.02 -5.99 12.98
CA PRO A 46 18.29 -4.59 13.24
C PRO A 46 19.76 -4.25 12.95
N LEU A 47 19.96 -3.08 12.34
CA LEU A 47 21.30 -2.63 11.96
C LEU A 47 22.11 -2.22 13.18
N LYS A 48 23.41 -2.54 13.16
CA LYS A 48 24.30 -2.32 14.32
C LYS A 48 24.48 -0.84 14.65
N ARG A 49 24.41 0.03 13.65
CA ARG A 49 24.58 1.48 13.78
C ARG A 49 23.33 2.22 13.34
N ALA A 50 22.21 1.93 14.01
CA ALA A 50 20.95 2.59 13.72
C ALA A 50 20.96 4.04 14.28
N THR A 51 20.97 5.03 13.39
CA THR A 51 20.60 6.40 13.77
C THR A 51 19.10 6.46 14.05
N ALA A 52 18.71 6.94 15.22
CA ALA A 52 17.31 7.12 15.57
C ALA A 52 16.73 8.40 14.95
N LEU A 53 15.42 8.44 14.75
CA LEU A 53 14.71 9.68 14.42
C LEU A 53 14.72 10.65 15.62
N PRO A 54 14.66 11.99 15.38
CA PRO A 54 14.51 12.97 16.45
C PRO A 54 13.35 12.61 17.40
N SER A 55 13.53 12.77 18.71
CA SER A 55 12.47 12.43 19.69
C SER A 55 11.19 13.22 19.45
N ALA A 56 11.30 14.53 19.19
CA ALA A 56 10.16 15.39 18.91
C ALA A 56 9.35 14.93 17.68
N LEU A 57 10.01 14.38 16.65
CA LEU A 57 9.31 13.80 15.48
C LEU A 57 8.55 12.53 15.88
N ARG A 58 9.17 11.66 16.69
CA ARG A 58 8.52 10.43 17.17
C ARG A 58 7.34 10.72 18.09
N GLU A 59 7.43 11.74 18.93
CA GLU A 59 6.33 12.20 19.79
C GLU A 59 5.15 12.71 18.95
N GLU A 60 5.43 13.54 17.94
CA GLU A 60 4.40 14.03 17.00
C GLU A 60 3.77 12.87 16.21
N ALA A 61 4.58 11.92 15.72
CA ALA A 61 4.08 10.74 15.02
C ALA A 61 3.18 9.86 15.92
N ALA A 62 3.57 9.68 17.18
CA ALA A 62 2.79 8.90 18.14
C ALA A 62 1.44 9.55 18.46
N GLU A 63 1.40 10.89 18.53
CA GLU A 63 0.16 11.64 18.66
C GLU A 63 -0.74 11.44 17.43
N LEU A 64 -0.22 11.60 16.22
CA LEU A 64 -0.97 11.37 14.98
C LEU A 64 -1.46 9.93 14.86
N ALA A 65 -0.61 8.95 15.16
CA ALA A 65 -1.00 7.54 15.21
C ALA A 65 -2.11 7.30 16.22
N SER A 66 -2.11 8.01 17.37
CA SER A 66 -3.20 7.94 18.33
C SER A 66 -4.54 8.40 17.76
N HIS A 67 -4.53 9.49 16.99
CA HIS A 67 -5.72 9.96 16.29
C HIS A 67 -6.21 8.95 15.23
N THR A 68 -5.30 8.34 14.46
CA THR A 68 -5.65 7.29 13.50
C THR A 68 -6.28 6.08 14.16
N ARG A 69 -5.71 5.60 15.28
CA ARG A 69 -6.23 4.45 16.04
C ARG A 69 -7.67 4.67 16.49
N ALA A 70 -8.04 5.89 16.87
CA ALA A 70 -9.42 6.22 17.25
C ALA A 70 -10.42 6.15 16.09
N LYS A 71 -9.95 6.00 14.84
CA LYS A 71 -10.76 5.87 13.61
C LYS A 71 -10.70 4.48 12.99
N LEU A 72 -10.20 3.49 13.73
CA LEU A 72 -10.05 2.11 13.29
C LEU A 72 -10.68 1.15 14.30
N PRO A 73 -10.98 -0.10 13.88
CA PRO A 73 -11.29 -1.18 14.81
C PRO A 73 -10.21 -1.38 15.87
N VAL A 74 -10.51 -2.19 16.88
CA VAL A 74 -9.48 -2.60 17.86
C VAL A 74 -8.37 -3.34 17.13
N CYS A 75 -7.19 -2.72 17.09
CA CYS A 75 -6.00 -3.24 16.44
C CYS A 75 -5.10 -3.95 17.45
N ASP A 76 -4.37 -4.96 16.98
CA ASP A 76 -3.31 -5.61 17.72
C ASP A 76 -1.99 -4.83 17.66
N ALA A 77 -1.01 -5.24 18.47
CA ALA A 77 0.26 -4.55 18.56
C ALA A 77 1.02 -4.41 17.22
N PRO A 78 1.07 -5.42 16.33
CA PRO A 78 1.61 -5.27 14.98
C PRO A 78 1.03 -4.10 14.20
N VAL A 79 -0.31 -4.04 14.04
CA VAL A 79 -0.95 -2.94 13.28
C VAL A 79 -0.68 -1.59 13.92
N LEU A 80 -0.62 -1.52 15.26
CA LEU A 80 -0.29 -0.26 15.94
C LEU A 80 1.12 0.23 15.63
N ARG A 81 2.11 -0.68 15.58
CA ARG A 81 3.48 -0.33 15.18
C ARG A 81 3.55 0.11 13.72
N LEU A 82 2.75 -0.50 12.85
CA LEU A 82 2.67 -0.11 11.45
C LEU A 82 2.23 1.35 11.31
N LEU A 83 1.15 1.73 11.99
CA LEU A 83 0.63 3.10 11.94
C LEU A 83 1.63 4.13 12.48
N ASP A 84 2.30 3.83 13.60
CA ASP A 84 3.36 4.68 14.15
C ASP A 84 4.52 4.85 13.17
N GLY A 85 5.00 3.76 12.58
CA GLY A 85 6.08 3.79 11.59
C GLY A 85 5.71 4.57 10.33
N LEU A 86 4.48 4.42 9.81
CA LEU A 86 4.00 5.16 8.64
C LEU A 86 3.93 6.66 8.92
N HIS A 87 3.41 7.07 10.09
CA HIS A 87 3.40 8.49 10.49
C HIS A 87 4.80 9.05 10.67
N GLN A 88 5.72 8.29 11.27
CA GLN A 88 7.13 8.69 11.36
C GLN A 88 7.72 8.94 9.96
N LEU A 89 7.52 8.02 9.01
CA LEU A 89 8.00 8.17 7.63
C LEU A 89 7.36 9.36 6.93
N SER A 90 6.05 9.54 7.06
CA SER A 90 5.31 10.69 6.55
C SER A 90 5.89 12.02 7.03
N LEU A 91 6.13 12.16 8.34
CA LEU A 91 6.72 13.37 8.92
C LEU A 91 8.15 13.61 8.41
N THR A 92 8.93 12.57 8.10
CA THR A 92 10.30 12.77 7.56
C THR A 92 10.32 13.50 6.22
N ALA A 93 9.21 13.50 5.48
CA ALA A 93 9.08 14.20 4.21
C ALA A 93 8.73 15.69 4.37
N GLU A 94 8.27 16.13 5.55
CA GLU A 94 7.94 17.53 5.81
C GLU A 94 9.17 18.44 5.82
N MET A 95 9.01 19.67 5.33
CA MET A 95 10.10 20.65 5.23
C MET A 95 10.75 20.96 6.59
N LYS A 96 9.97 20.97 7.68
CA LYS A 96 10.48 21.25 9.04
C LYS A 96 11.43 20.17 9.57
N TRP A 97 11.28 18.93 9.09
CA TRP A 97 12.07 17.77 9.51
C TRP A 97 13.21 17.45 8.54
N LYS A 98 13.10 17.87 7.28
CA LYS A 98 14.02 17.52 6.18
C LYS A 98 15.50 17.78 6.46
N SER A 99 15.84 18.86 7.15
CA SER A 99 17.24 19.18 7.50
C SER A 99 17.75 18.48 8.76
N ARG A 100 16.85 17.87 9.55
CA ARG A 100 17.13 17.26 10.85
C ARG A 100 17.17 15.74 10.79
N VAL A 101 16.56 15.15 9.77
CA VAL A 101 16.50 13.70 9.57
C VAL A 101 17.57 13.26 8.59
N VAL A 102 18.46 12.37 9.04
CA VAL A 102 19.44 11.72 8.16
C VAL A 102 18.80 10.53 7.44
N SER A 103 19.18 10.30 6.18
CA SER A 103 18.62 9.22 5.35
C SER A 103 18.79 7.82 5.96
N SER A 104 19.84 7.60 6.76
CA SER A 104 20.03 6.33 7.48
C SER A 104 18.92 6.05 8.49
N ALA A 105 18.39 7.08 9.16
CA ALA A 105 17.33 6.95 10.15
C ALA A 105 15.98 6.58 9.50
N ILE A 106 15.69 7.15 8.32
CA ILE A 106 14.51 6.78 7.52
C ILE A 106 14.56 5.29 7.19
N GLY A 107 15.71 4.80 6.71
CA GLY A 107 15.89 3.36 6.46
C GLY A 107 15.66 2.51 7.70
N ASN A 108 16.05 2.97 8.89
CA ASN A 108 15.87 2.21 10.13
C ASN A 108 14.42 2.07 10.58
N VAL A 109 13.53 2.95 10.10
CA VAL A 109 12.07 2.80 10.29
C VAL A 109 11.46 2.00 9.15
N MET A 110 11.85 2.30 7.92
CA MET A 110 11.29 1.70 6.71
C MET A 110 11.51 0.19 6.61
N TYR A 111 12.74 -0.31 6.81
CA TYR A 111 13.02 -1.74 6.64
C TYR A 111 12.23 -2.65 7.61
N PRO A 112 12.17 -2.37 8.93
CA PRO A 112 11.32 -3.16 9.82
C PRO A 112 9.84 -2.98 9.51
N LEU A 113 9.41 -1.78 9.09
CA LEU A 113 8.02 -1.54 8.71
C LEU A 113 7.58 -2.37 7.49
N GLU A 114 8.42 -2.42 6.45
CA GLU A 114 8.18 -3.27 5.27
C GLU A 114 8.18 -4.75 5.65
N TYR A 115 9.09 -5.19 6.52
CA TYR A 115 9.09 -6.56 7.03
C TYR A 115 7.78 -6.90 7.75
N ASP A 116 7.36 -6.06 8.70
CA ASP A 116 6.13 -6.25 9.49
C ASP A 116 4.88 -6.25 8.58
N LEU A 117 4.83 -5.38 7.56
CA LEU A 117 3.75 -5.38 6.57
C LEU A 117 3.69 -6.70 5.78
N GLN A 118 4.83 -7.21 5.33
CA GLN A 118 4.87 -8.47 4.58
C GLN A 118 4.47 -9.67 5.41
N VAL A 119 4.92 -9.73 6.67
CA VAL A 119 4.50 -10.79 7.61
C VAL A 119 3.00 -10.72 7.83
N LEU A 120 2.46 -9.54 8.16
CA LEU A 120 1.03 -9.35 8.38
C LEU A 120 0.19 -9.76 7.16
N MET A 121 0.60 -9.33 5.96
CA MET A 121 -0.12 -9.68 4.73
C MET A 121 -0.04 -11.18 4.39
N ALA A 122 1.07 -11.85 4.73
CA ALA A 122 1.22 -13.28 4.52
C ALA A 122 0.38 -14.10 5.51
N GLU A 123 0.35 -13.72 6.79
CA GLU A 123 -0.54 -14.30 7.80
C GLU A 123 -2.01 -14.19 7.36
N GLN A 124 -2.43 -13.00 6.93
CA GLN A 124 -3.78 -12.76 6.41
C GLN A 124 -4.11 -13.59 5.17
N ALA A 125 -3.13 -13.82 4.29
CA ALA A 125 -3.32 -14.67 3.11
C ALA A 125 -3.52 -16.14 3.49
N ASN A 126 -2.77 -16.64 4.48
CA ASN A 126 -2.92 -18.00 4.99
C ASN A 126 -4.26 -18.21 5.68
N ASP A 127 -4.74 -17.24 6.46
CA ASP A 127 -6.05 -17.33 7.14
C ASP A 127 -7.24 -17.35 6.17
N THR A 128 -7.07 -16.87 4.93
CA THR A 128 -8.16 -16.82 3.95
C THR A 128 -8.45 -18.15 3.25
N SER A 129 -7.67 -19.22 3.49
CA SER A 129 -7.90 -20.54 2.86
C SER A 129 -9.05 -21.33 3.47
N ASP A 130 -9.40 -21.07 4.73
CA ASP A 130 -10.31 -21.93 5.52
C ASP A 130 -11.71 -21.29 5.67
N GLN A 131 -12.25 -20.75 4.58
CA GLN A 131 -13.41 -19.83 4.59
C GLN A 131 -14.73 -20.41 5.14
N GLU A 132 -14.95 -20.22 6.43
CA GLU A 132 -16.24 -19.83 6.99
C GLU A 132 -16.08 -18.44 7.65
N GLU A 133 -16.51 -17.40 6.93
CA GLU A 133 -16.74 -16.03 7.41
C GLU A 133 -15.61 -15.32 8.19
N LEU A 134 -14.73 -14.61 7.45
CA LEU A 134 -13.87 -13.60 8.07
C LEU A 134 -14.72 -12.54 8.78
N SER A 135 -14.30 -12.15 9.99
CA SER A 135 -14.91 -11.04 10.70
C SER A 135 -14.74 -9.73 9.92
N ASP A 136 -15.68 -8.79 10.08
CA ASP A 136 -15.61 -7.47 9.44
C ASP A 136 -14.34 -6.70 9.85
N SER A 137 -13.92 -6.85 11.11
CA SER A 137 -12.67 -6.24 11.60
C SER A 137 -11.46 -6.80 10.86
N THR A 138 -11.41 -8.12 10.63
CA THR A 138 -10.34 -8.75 9.85
C THR A 138 -10.33 -8.23 8.41
N LEU A 139 -11.50 -8.10 7.77
CA LEU A 139 -11.59 -7.53 6.41
C LEU A 139 -11.05 -6.09 6.35
N ILE A 140 -11.40 -5.27 7.35
CA ILE A 140 -10.93 -3.89 7.47
C ILE A 140 -9.41 -3.84 7.64
N LEU A 141 -8.86 -4.65 8.54
CA LEU A 141 -7.42 -4.69 8.82
C LEU A 141 -6.63 -5.23 7.63
N ASN A 142 -7.18 -6.17 6.86
CA ASN A 142 -6.57 -6.68 5.64
C ASN A 142 -6.48 -5.58 4.58
N ALA A 143 -7.57 -4.84 4.35
CA ALA A 143 -7.56 -3.71 3.41
C ALA A 143 -6.59 -2.62 3.87
N LEU A 144 -6.54 -2.33 5.18
CA LEU A 144 -5.63 -1.35 5.77
C LEU A 144 -4.16 -1.72 5.56
N ALA A 145 -3.80 -2.99 5.75
CA ALA A 145 -2.43 -3.47 5.52
C ALA A 145 -2.01 -3.28 4.05
N ILE A 146 -2.88 -3.64 3.11
CA ILE A 146 -2.61 -3.46 1.67
C ILE A 146 -2.48 -1.98 1.31
N ALA A 147 -3.40 -1.13 1.79
CA ALA A 147 -3.32 0.31 1.54
C ALA A 147 -2.08 0.93 2.18
N SER A 148 -1.69 0.48 3.38
CA SER A 148 -0.45 0.88 4.04
C SER A 148 0.79 0.51 3.25
N GLN A 149 0.80 -0.68 2.65
CA GLN A 149 1.86 -1.11 1.74
C GLN A 149 1.93 -0.19 0.51
N ILE A 150 0.81 0.08 -0.16
CA ILE A 150 0.77 1.01 -1.30
C ILE A 150 1.29 2.40 -0.88
N PHE A 151 0.80 2.91 0.25
CA PHE A 151 1.21 4.20 0.78
C PHE A 151 2.71 4.25 1.06
N LEU A 152 3.27 3.22 1.70
CA LEU A 152 4.69 3.11 1.98
C LEU A 152 5.50 3.26 0.69
N TRP A 153 5.16 2.49 -0.35
CA TRP A 153 5.87 2.53 -1.63
C TRP A 153 5.75 3.89 -2.34
N VAL A 154 4.58 4.54 -2.25
CA VAL A 154 4.36 5.87 -2.81
C VAL A 154 5.13 6.94 -2.03
N ALA A 155 5.05 6.94 -0.70
CA ALA A 155 5.80 7.84 0.16
C ALA A 155 7.31 7.68 -0.08
N LEU A 156 7.79 6.44 -0.22
CA LEU A 156 9.18 6.14 -0.55
C LEU A 156 9.57 6.65 -1.93
N ARG A 157 8.70 6.52 -2.94
CA ARG A 157 8.95 7.09 -4.27
C ARG A 157 9.25 8.58 -4.15
N HIS A 158 8.42 9.36 -3.46
CA HIS A 158 8.64 10.80 -3.32
C HIS A 158 9.91 11.16 -2.54
N GLY A 159 10.25 10.39 -1.51
CA GLY A 159 11.52 10.53 -0.80
C GLY A 159 12.73 10.22 -1.69
N TRP A 160 12.66 9.17 -2.50
CA TRP A 160 13.79 8.64 -3.28
C TRP A 160 13.98 9.32 -4.64
N VAL A 161 12.93 9.93 -5.21
CA VAL A 161 13.07 10.93 -6.30
C VAL A 161 14.17 11.91 -5.98
N ARG A 162 14.17 12.40 -4.74
CA ARG A 162 15.10 13.41 -4.26
C ARG A 162 16.52 12.87 -4.05
N CYS A 163 16.68 11.54 -3.96
CA CYS A 163 17.96 10.87 -3.81
C CYS A 163 18.53 10.32 -5.14
N GLY A 164 17.86 10.53 -6.27
CA GLY A 164 18.36 10.11 -7.59
C GLY A 164 18.27 8.61 -7.90
N LEU A 165 17.52 7.83 -7.11
CA LEU A 165 17.33 6.38 -7.30
C LEU A 165 16.09 6.04 -8.16
N LEU A 166 15.58 7.03 -8.92
CA LEU A 166 14.18 7.12 -9.31
C LEU A 166 13.69 6.12 -10.37
N GLU A 167 14.47 5.88 -11.43
CA GLU A 167 13.88 5.32 -12.65
C GLU A 167 13.54 3.83 -12.53
N LEU A 168 14.19 3.10 -11.63
CA LEU A 168 13.98 1.67 -11.47
C LEU A 168 12.67 1.33 -10.75
N PHE A 169 12.11 2.24 -9.94
CA PHE A 169 10.97 1.95 -9.07
C PHE A 169 9.64 2.59 -9.50
N ALA A 170 9.67 3.57 -10.40
CA ALA A 170 8.48 4.28 -10.85
C ALA A 170 7.47 3.41 -11.63
N ARG A 171 7.86 2.19 -12.02
CA ARG A 171 7.02 1.22 -12.74
C ARG A 171 7.19 -0.20 -12.19
N SER A 172 7.31 -0.32 -10.87
CA SER A 172 7.35 -1.66 -10.29
C SER A 172 6.00 -2.35 -10.52
N PRO A 173 5.98 -3.53 -11.14
CA PRO A 173 4.75 -4.33 -11.26
C PRO A 173 4.09 -4.70 -9.92
N LEU A 174 4.84 -4.63 -8.82
CA LEU A 174 4.29 -4.81 -7.47
C LEU A 174 3.17 -3.81 -7.18
N HIS A 175 3.28 -2.61 -7.74
CA HIS A 175 2.30 -1.56 -7.57
C HIS A 175 0.93 -1.96 -8.11
N ASP A 176 0.89 -2.51 -9.33
CA ASP A 176 -0.35 -2.99 -9.97
C ASP A 176 -0.95 -4.17 -9.19
N ILE A 177 -0.10 -5.08 -8.68
CA ILE A 177 -0.51 -6.20 -7.81
C ILE A 177 -1.24 -5.67 -6.57
N TYR A 178 -0.65 -4.72 -5.85
CA TYR A 178 -1.25 -4.21 -4.62
C TYR A 178 -2.53 -3.41 -4.87
N LEU A 179 -2.60 -2.60 -5.95
CA LEU A 179 -3.84 -1.92 -6.32
C LEU A 179 -4.97 -2.92 -6.57
N LEU A 180 -4.70 -3.98 -7.32
CA LEU A 180 -5.67 -5.04 -7.59
C LEU A 180 -6.08 -5.76 -6.30
N MET A 181 -5.14 -6.06 -5.42
CA MET A 181 -5.43 -6.66 -4.11
C MET A 181 -6.32 -5.76 -3.26
N LEU A 182 -6.05 -4.44 -3.23
CA LEU A 182 -6.84 -3.47 -2.48
C LEU A 182 -8.26 -3.39 -3.05
N MET A 183 -8.40 -3.29 -4.38
CA MET A 183 -9.70 -3.30 -5.04
C MET A 183 -10.49 -4.55 -4.65
N ARG A 184 -9.88 -5.74 -4.71
CA ARG A 184 -10.52 -7.00 -4.29
C ARG A 184 -10.90 -7.01 -2.81
N ALA A 185 -10.03 -6.51 -1.93
CA ALA A 185 -10.33 -6.42 -0.51
C ALA A 185 -11.52 -5.50 -0.22
N LEU A 186 -11.64 -4.39 -0.95
CA LEU A 186 -12.72 -3.42 -0.84
C LEU A 186 -14.01 -3.82 -1.59
N GLU A 187 -13.96 -4.78 -2.51
CA GLU A 187 -15.16 -5.34 -3.17
C GLU A 187 -15.80 -6.50 -2.41
N LYS A 188 -15.06 -7.18 -1.53
CA LYS A 188 -15.58 -8.30 -0.74
C LYS A 188 -16.77 -7.83 0.12
N ARG A 189 -17.88 -8.59 0.09
CA ARG A 189 -19.05 -8.46 0.98
C ARG A 189 -19.69 -7.07 1.07
N GLU A 190 -20.13 -6.50 -0.05
CA GLU A 190 -20.78 -5.17 -0.08
C GLU A 190 -20.02 -4.15 0.80
N ALA A 191 -18.67 -4.18 0.75
CA ALA A 191 -17.84 -3.68 1.85
C ALA A 191 -18.28 -2.31 2.34
N GLY A 192 -18.68 -1.41 1.44
CA GLY A 192 -19.23 -0.09 1.78
C GLY A 192 -20.27 -0.11 2.91
N MET A 193 -21.21 -1.07 2.92
CA MET A 193 -22.20 -1.24 3.99
C MET A 193 -21.56 -1.68 5.31
N VAL A 194 -20.57 -2.58 5.26
CA VAL A 194 -19.80 -3.01 6.43
C VAL A 194 -19.03 -1.83 7.03
N TRP A 195 -18.30 -1.06 6.21
CA TRP A 195 -17.53 0.10 6.69
C TRP A 195 -18.41 1.18 7.33
N MET A 196 -19.61 1.39 6.78
CA MET A 196 -20.58 2.33 7.34
C MET A 196 -21.21 1.79 8.63
N ARG A 197 -21.55 0.50 8.68
CA ARG A 197 -22.09 -0.16 9.88
C ARG A 197 -21.10 -0.11 11.04
N GLU A 198 -19.84 -0.43 10.75
CA GLU A 198 -18.75 -0.46 11.73
C GLU A 198 -18.24 0.95 12.10
N ARG A 199 -18.77 2.01 11.48
CA ARG A 199 -18.45 3.42 11.75
C ARG A 199 -16.98 3.78 11.51
N TYR A 200 -16.36 3.18 10.50
CA TYR A 200 -15.00 3.53 10.05
C TYR A 200 -14.94 4.13 8.63
N PRO A 201 -15.82 5.08 8.25
CA PRO A 201 -15.84 5.62 6.89
C PRO A 201 -14.56 6.40 6.56
N ASN A 202 -13.91 7.02 7.55
CA ASN A 202 -12.68 7.79 7.36
C ASN A 202 -11.53 6.90 6.86
N ALA A 203 -11.42 5.68 7.39
CA ALA A 203 -10.41 4.72 6.94
C ALA A 203 -10.68 4.27 5.50
N LEU A 204 -11.95 3.99 5.16
CA LEU A 204 -12.35 3.67 3.79
C LEU A 204 -12.00 4.80 2.82
N VAL A 205 -12.33 6.05 3.17
CA VAL A 205 -11.98 7.22 2.36
C VAL A 205 -10.47 7.33 2.15
N TRP A 206 -9.67 7.13 3.20
CA TRP A 206 -8.21 7.18 3.08
C TRP A 206 -7.66 6.07 2.18
N MET A 207 -8.11 4.82 2.32
CA MET A 207 -7.62 3.72 1.47
C MET A 207 -8.02 3.90 0.00
N LEU A 208 -9.24 4.37 -0.26
CA LEU A 208 -9.68 4.69 -1.61
C LEU A 208 -8.85 5.83 -2.21
N PHE A 209 -8.54 6.86 -1.41
CA PHE A 209 -7.62 7.93 -1.81
C PHE A 209 -6.22 7.40 -2.12
N VAL A 210 -5.65 6.56 -1.26
CA VAL A 210 -4.33 5.95 -1.50
C VAL A 210 -4.34 5.18 -2.81
N GLY A 211 -5.37 4.37 -3.08
CA GLY A 211 -5.52 3.66 -4.35
C GLY A 211 -5.59 4.60 -5.56
N ALA A 212 -6.43 5.64 -5.50
CA ALA A 212 -6.57 6.63 -6.58
C ALA A 212 -5.29 7.42 -6.84
N ALA A 213 -4.62 7.88 -5.77
CA ALA A 213 -3.39 8.67 -5.84
C ALA A 213 -2.21 7.85 -6.37
N SER A 214 -2.27 6.55 -6.20
CA SER A 214 -1.28 5.58 -6.63
C SER A 214 -1.48 5.14 -8.07
N GLY A 215 -2.73 5.06 -8.55
CA GLY A 215 -3.04 4.66 -9.91
C GLY A 215 -2.52 5.64 -10.97
N PHE A 216 -2.34 5.14 -12.19
CA PHE A 216 -2.06 6.01 -13.33
C PHE A 216 -3.23 6.99 -13.57
N PRO A 217 -2.96 8.24 -13.99
CA PRO A 217 -4.01 9.24 -14.24
C PRO A 217 -5.17 8.74 -15.12
N ASP A 218 -4.87 7.97 -16.16
CA ASP A 218 -5.86 7.39 -17.08
C ASP A 218 -6.03 5.86 -16.87
N GLY A 219 -5.53 5.34 -15.74
CA GLY A 219 -5.59 3.91 -15.43
C GLY A 219 -6.99 3.49 -14.98
N PRO A 220 -7.50 2.31 -15.41
CA PRO A 220 -8.81 1.83 -14.99
C PRO A 220 -8.92 1.66 -13.47
N GLU A 221 -7.81 1.37 -12.79
CA GLU A 221 -7.75 1.25 -11.33
C GLU A 221 -8.05 2.60 -10.66
N ARG A 222 -7.43 3.69 -11.13
CA ARG A 222 -7.69 5.04 -10.59
C ARG A 222 -9.16 5.41 -10.79
N VAL A 223 -9.69 5.21 -12.00
CA VAL A 223 -11.11 5.48 -12.31
C VAL A 223 -12.00 4.74 -11.31
N TRP A 224 -11.74 3.45 -11.07
CA TRP A 224 -12.49 2.68 -10.09
C TRP A 224 -12.43 3.29 -8.69
N PHE A 225 -11.24 3.67 -8.19
CA PHE A 225 -11.09 4.27 -6.87
C PHE A 225 -11.81 5.63 -6.76
N VAL A 226 -11.70 6.49 -7.78
CA VAL A 226 -12.36 7.80 -7.84
C VAL A 226 -13.88 7.67 -7.84
N GLU A 227 -14.43 6.71 -8.59
CA GLU A 227 -15.88 6.43 -8.59
C GLU A 227 -16.37 5.99 -7.21
N ARG A 228 -15.61 5.14 -6.51
CA ARG A 228 -15.94 4.74 -5.14
C ARG A 228 -15.80 5.91 -4.15
N LEU A 229 -14.79 6.77 -4.31
CA LEU A 229 -14.65 7.99 -3.51
C LEU A 229 -15.84 8.92 -3.69
N ARG A 230 -16.33 9.11 -4.92
CA ARG A 230 -17.51 9.93 -5.19
C ARG A 230 -18.72 9.45 -4.39
N VAL A 231 -18.97 8.15 -4.36
CA VAL A 231 -20.04 7.55 -3.54
C VAL A 231 -19.81 7.85 -2.06
N MET A 232 -18.58 7.65 -1.56
CA MET A 232 -18.25 7.90 -0.15
C MET A 232 -18.35 9.37 0.26
N ILE A 233 -17.96 10.30 -0.62
CA ILE A 233 -18.11 11.76 -0.41
C ILE A 233 -19.60 12.10 -0.24
N GLY A 234 -20.47 11.52 -1.08
CA GLY A 234 -21.93 11.67 -0.95
C GLY A 234 -22.47 11.11 0.36
N LEU A 235 -22.04 9.91 0.76
CA LEU A 235 -22.49 9.23 1.98
C LEU A 235 -21.98 9.87 3.28
N THR A 236 -20.81 10.50 3.25
CA THR A 236 -20.19 11.17 4.41
C THR A 236 -20.50 12.67 4.47
N HIS A 237 -21.25 13.18 3.49
CA HIS A 237 -21.63 14.59 3.37
C HIS A 237 -20.43 15.56 3.36
N LEU A 238 -19.32 15.15 2.74
CA LEU A 238 -18.16 16.03 2.56
C LEU A 238 -18.51 17.07 1.49
N GLY A 239 -18.81 18.28 1.93
CA GLY A 239 -19.24 19.37 1.06
C GLY A 239 -18.08 20.16 0.46
N ARG A 240 -16.89 20.10 1.07
CA ARG A 240 -15.74 20.93 0.70
C ARG A 240 -14.45 20.12 0.63
N ALA A 241 -13.52 20.60 -0.19
CA ALA A 241 -12.22 19.97 -0.38
C ALA A 241 -11.42 19.91 0.93
N GLU A 242 -11.57 20.93 1.76
CA GLU A 242 -10.89 21.06 3.06
C GLU A 242 -11.36 19.97 4.04
N ASP A 243 -12.66 19.65 4.05
CA ASP A 243 -13.21 18.61 4.93
C ASP A 243 -12.69 17.22 4.51
N PHE A 244 -12.56 17.00 3.20
CA PHE A 244 -11.96 15.78 2.65
C PHE A 244 -10.48 15.67 3.01
N GLU A 245 -9.72 16.74 2.84
CA GLU A 245 -8.31 16.80 3.20
C GLU A 245 -8.09 16.59 4.71
N GLU A 246 -8.95 17.19 5.55
CA GLU A 246 -8.91 17.02 7.01
C GLU A 246 -9.09 15.55 7.40
N ILE A 247 -10.04 14.84 6.77
CA ILE A 247 -10.22 13.40 6.97
C ILE A 247 -8.97 12.62 6.56
N LEU A 248 -8.38 12.93 5.41
CA LEU A 248 -7.19 12.23 4.93
C LEU A 248 -5.97 12.44 5.85
N ARG A 249 -5.86 13.63 6.47
CA ARG A 249 -4.81 13.95 7.46
C ARG A 249 -4.94 13.20 8.78
N LEU A 250 -6.06 12.53 9.05
CA LEU A 250 -6.18 11.64 10.20
C LEU A 250 -5.34 10.37 10.07
N PHE A 251 -4.80 10.10 8.89
CA PHE A 251 -4.00 8.94 8.53
C PHE A 251 -2.61 9.39 8.04
N PRO A 252 -1.67 8.46 7.79
CA PRO A 252 -0.36 8.84 7.25
C PRO A 252 -0.48 9.73 6.01
N TRP A 253 0.20 10.87 6.05
CA TRP A 253 0.04 11.96 5.10
C TRP A 253 1.38 12.62 4.78
N THR A 254 1.68 12.81 3.49
CA THR A 254 2.91 13.45 3.03
C THR A 254 2.57 14.72 2.26
N ASP A 255 2.82 15.88 2.85
CA ASP A 255 2.36 17.18 2.35
C ASP A 255 2.61 17.43 0.86
N ASP A 256 3.83 17.18 0.36
CA ASP A 256 4.18 17.49 -1.03
C ASP A 256 3.39 16.65 -2.05
N PHE A 257 3.15 15.37 -1.74
CA PHE A 257 2.47 14.46 -2.65
C PHE A 257 0.96 14.48 -2.44
N CYS A 258 0.53 14.33 -1.19
CA CYS A 258 -0.86 14.15 -0.84
C CYS A 258 -1.68 15.41 -1.10
N LYS A 259 -1.13 16.62 -0.91
CA LYS A 259 -1.87 17.88 -1.21
C LYS A 259 -2.26 17.96 -2.68
N THR A 260 -1.29 17.74 -3.59
CA THR A 260 -1.55 17.80 -5.04
C THR A 260 -2.49 16.67 -5.47
N ALA A 261 -2.26 15.44 -4.99
CA ALA A 261 -3.13 14.32 -5.29
C ALA A 261 -4.56 14.55 -4.78
N CYS A 262 -4.71 15.08 -3.57
CA CYS A 262 -6.00 15.38 -2.94
C CYS A 262 -6.80 16.39 -3.75
N ALA A 263 -6.19 17.51 -4.16
CA ALA A 263 -6.87 18.52 -4.97
C ALA A 263 -7.37 17.95 -6.31
N ASN A 264 -6.54 17.15 -6.99
CA ASN A 264 -6.90 16.55 -8.28
C ASN A 264 -8.00 15.49 -8.13
N ILE A 265 -7.85 14.58 -7.17
CA ILE A 265 -8.82 13.51 -6.92
C ILE A 265 -10.16 14.08 -6.44
N TRP A 266 -10.14 15.10 -5.59
CA TRP A 266 -11.35 15.81 -5.19
C TRP A 266 -12.07 16.38 -6.40
N LEU A 267 -11.34 17.12 -7.25
CA LEU A 267 -11.91 17.68 -8.48
C LEU A 267 -12.50 16.61 -9.40
N GLU A 268 -11.81 15.49 -9.61
CA GLU A 268 -12.29 14.35 -10.42
C GLU A 268 -13.54 13.69 -9.80
N ALA A 269 -13.57 13.55 -8.47
CA ALA A 269 -14.68 12.93 -7.78
C ALA A 269 -15.93 13.82 -7.76
N THR A 270 -15.78 15.15 -7.63
CA THR A 270 -16.91 16.09 -7.54
C THR A 270 -17.35 16.66 -8.89
N THR A 271 -16.46 16.74 -9.86
CA THR A 271 -16.83 17.17 -11.21
C THR A 271 -17.53 15.99 -11.86
N SER A 272 -18.85 16.06 -11.91
CA SER A 272 -19.69 15.11 -12.62
C SER A 272 -19.27 15.10 -14.09
N ALA A 273 -18.41 14.15 -14.47
CA ALA A 273 -18.41 13.62 -15.82
C ALA A 273 -19.73 12.86 -15.97
N THR A 274 -20.83 13.59 -16.11
CA THR A 274 -22.04 13.06 -16.73
C THR A 274 -21.55 12.49 -18.06
N PRO A 275 -21.60 11.17 -18.29
CA PRO A 275 -21.23 10.65 -19.59
C PRO A 275 -22.09 11.42 -20.60
N ARG A 276 -21.43 12.10 -21.54
CA ARG A 276 -22.10 12.65 -22.72
C ARG A 276 -22.77 11.46 -23.38
N GLY A 277 -24.08 11.33 -23.13
CA GLY A 277 -24.93 10.36 -23.77
C GLY A 277 -25.11 10.78 -25.22
N ASP A 278 -24.09 10.51 -26.03
CA ASP A 278 -24.18 10.56 -27.48
C ASP A 278 -23.66 9.21 -28.01
N GLY A 279 -24.59 8.26 -28.14
CA GLY A 279 -24.48 7.12 -29.07
C GLY A 279 -24.06 5.77 -28.48
N ASP A 280 -25.03 4.97 -28.04
CA ASP A 280 -25.18 3.51 -28.24
C ASP A 280 -23.96 2.57 -28.15
N SER A 281 -22.90 2.89 -27.41
CA SER A 281 -21.87 1.90 -27.07
C SER A 281 -22.29 1.12 -25.82
N GLU A 282 -22.42 -0.20 -25.95
CA GLU A 282 -22.78 -1.14 -24.88
C GLU A 282 -22.14 -0.78 -23.53
N ASN A 283 -23.01 -0.62 -22.54
CA ASN A 283 -22.75 -0.15 -21.17
C ASN A 283 -21.92 -1.18 -20.38
N THR A 284 -20.66 -1.36 -20.76
CA THR A 284 -19.68 -2.12 -19.98
C THR A 284 -19.20 -1.23 -18.85
N SER A 285 -19.78 -1.41 -17.67
CA SER A 285 -19.34 -0.73 -16.44
C SER A 285 -17.81 -0.80 -16.33
N PRO A 286 -17.11 0.29 -15.94
CA PRO A 286 -15.67 0.27 -15.68
C PRO A 286 -15.25 -0.85 -14.71
N ALA A 287 -16.17 -1.31 -13.85
CA ALA A 287 -15.98 -2.46 -12.98
C ALA A 287 -15.76 -3.80 -13.74
N LEU A 288 -16.30 -3.93 -14.96
CA LEU A 288 -16.12 -5.10 -15.81
C LEU A 288 -14.82 -5.02 -16.62
N SER A 289 -14.31 -3.82 -16.93
CA SER A 289 -13.14 -3.65 -17.80
C SER A 289 -11.84 -4.13 -17.14
N TRP A 290 -11.65 -3.85 -15.85
CA TRP A 290 -10.47 -4.33 -15.12
C TRP A 290 -10.55 -5.83 -14.84
N ARG A 291 -11.74 -6.37 -14.54
CA ARG A 291 -11.93 -7.82 -14.38
C ARG A 291 -11.58 -8.58 -15.65
N SER A 292 -11.98 -8.05 -16.81
CA SER A 292 -11.60 -8.58 -18.12
C SER A 292 -10.08 -8.52 -18.36
N ARG A 293 -9.42 -7.42 -17.95
CA ARG A 293 -7.97 -7.25 -18.08
C ARG A 293 -7.15 -8.21 -17.20
N TYR A 294 -7.64 -8.56 -16.01
CA TYR A 294 -6.86 -9.28 -14.99
C TYR A 294 -7.33 -10.72 -14.70
N GLY A 295 -8.49 -11.15 -15.19
CA GLY A 295 -9.05 -12.49 -14.96
C GLY A 295 -9.52 -12.72 -13.51
N GLU A 296 -10.37 -13.73 -13.31
CA GLU A 296 -10.95 -14.05 -11.99
C GLU A 296 -10.03 -14.91 -11.11
N ASP A 297 -9.13 -15.71 -11.70
CA ASP A 297 -8.25 -16.61 -10.94
C ASP A 297 -6.94 -15.92 -10.49
N SER A 298 -6.91 -15.59 -9.20
CA SER A 298 -5.77 -14.94 -8.54
C SER A 298 -4.47 -15.77 -8.52
N SER A 299 -4.56 -17.11 -8.60
CA SER A 299 -3.42 -18.00 -8.42
C SER A 299 -2.61 -18.22 -9.72
N SER A 300 -3.31 -18.19 -10.85
CA SER A 300 -2.72 -18.28 -12.19
C SER A 300 -1.95 -17.01 -12.56
N TRP A 301 -2.43 -15.84 -12.10
CA TRP A 301 -1.88 -14.56 -12.51
C TRP A 301 -0.52 -14.22 -11.88
N VAL A 302 -0.28 -14.55 -10.61
CA VAL A 302 1.04 -14.32 -9.98
C VAL A 302 2.13 -15.13 -10.70
N LYS A 303 1.80 -16.35 -11.16
CA LYS A 303 2.68 -17.19 -11.99
C LYS A 303 2.90 -16.57 -13.37
N TYR A 304 1.82 -16.14 -14.04
CA TYR A 304 1.89 -15.53 -15.38
C TYR A 304 2.70 -14.22 -15.37
N PHE A 305 2.49 -13.39 -14.35
CA PHE A 305 3.10 -12.07 -14.25
C PHE A 305 4.60 -12.14 -13.93
N LEU A 306 5.00 -13.03 -13.01
CA LEU A 306 6.41 -13.29 -12.72
C LEU A 306 7.13 -13.80 -13.99
N CYS A 307 6.51 -14.70 -14.76
CA CYS A 307 7.09 -15.21 -16.01
C CYS A 307 7.24 -14.15 -17.11
N SER A 308 6.17 -13.41 -17.44
CA SER A 308 6.14 -12.64 -18.69
C SER A 308 6.72 -11.23 -18.61
N ARG A 309 6.63 -10.53 -17.47
CA ARG A 309 7.09 -9.12 -17.36
C ARG A 309 8.36 -8.93 -16.57
N CYS A 310 8.64 -9.76 -15.55
CA CYS A 310 9.83 -9.59 -14.73
C CYS A 310 11.10 -10.24 -15.33
N PHE A 311 10.94 -11.31 -16.11
CA PHE A 311 12.07 -12.05 -16.69
C PHE A 311 12.18 -11.93 -18.22
N GLY A 312 11.28 -11.19 -18.87
CA GLY A 312 11.27 -11.05 -20.34
C GLY A 312 11.05 -12.37 -21.09
N ILE A 313 10.49 -13.38 -20.42
CA ILE A 313 10.23 -14.68 -21.03
C ILE A 313 8.89 -14.57 -21.75
N GLY A 314 8.94 -14.60 -23.09
CA GLY A 314 7.75 -14.63 -23.94
C GLY A 314 6.79 -15.72 -23.49
N ASN A 315 5.50 -15.39 -23.49
CA ASN A 315 4.34 -16.21 -23.12
C ASN A 315 4.63 -17.73 -23.14
N PRO A 316 4.92 -18.37 -21.98
CA PRO A 316 4.97 -19.82 -21.94
C PRO A 316 3.52 -20.27 -22.07
N GLY A 317 3.17 -20.87 -23.21
CA GLY A 317 1.85 -21.44 -23.44
C GLY A 317 1.41 -22.23 -22.21
N ILE A 318 0.14 -22.07 -21.83
CA ILE A 318 -0.50 -22.78 -20.73
C ILE A 318 -0.23 -24.28 -20.94
N VAL A 319 0.68 -24.85 -20.17
CA VAL A 319 0.81 -26.31 -20.04
C VAL A 319 -0.17 -26.70 -18.95
N GLU A 320 -1.33 -27.21 -19.36
CA GLU A 320 -2.22 -27.93 -18.47
C GLU A 320 -1.45 -29.15 -17.92
N VAL A 321 -1.40 -29.24 -16.59
CA VAL A 321 -0.98 -30.44 -15.85
C VAL A 321 -2.22 -31.16 -15.39
#